data_AF-A0AAN8ILY3-F1
#
_entry.id   AF-A0AAN8ILY3-F1
#
_cell.length_a   1.000
_cell.length_b   1.000
_cell.length_c   1.000
_cell.angle_alpha   90.00
_cell.angle_beta   90.00
_cell.angle_gamma   90.00
#
_symmetry.space_group_name_H-M   'P 1'
#
loop_
_entity.id
_entity.type
_entity.pdbx_description
1 polymer ?
#
loop_
_entity_poly.entity_id
_entity_poly.type
_entity_poly.pdbx_seq_one_letter_code
_entity_poly.pdbx_strand_id
1 'polypeptide(L)'
;NYFQIYQYQIDVEVLIKKTIKGKSKIIRKRITNRALIRQYFWKCVRQYRDVFGSHFQIVFDDFENAFTRERWKFRDEETFKMGGNTRNETIYVTATEGKLFHFDIASQDVTQRSLSTLLANTIFTQRARYAPADDEIDEREFVEKWLLCRSSIYFITREQQLLSNPELCGPVIAPGVRAWLGAYSSVKTLENSNYALAFGLVNSLFYELDMDLITFYYNVVKQVGLHRGDQQSFEEVLKRSKKLAMNSSQRKDLQSHLKGVRVKTNEAILQRDDRFVLVERHGVFEDVLNYSPSTYQMPDGKLMVEVYHHLGRRLQQALLL
;
A
#
# COMPACT_ATOMS: atom_id res chain seq x y z
N ASN A 1 6.65 37.19 16.81
CA ASN A 1 7.58 36.51 15.89
C ASN A 1 6.80 35.60 14.98
N TYR A 2 6.56 36.02 13.73
CA TYR A 2 5.93 35.17 12.73
C TYR A 2 7.00 34.21 12.15
N PHE A 3 6.72 32.91 12.15
CA PHE A 3 7.64 31.92 11.60
C PHE A 3 7.60 31.98 10.07
N GLN A 4 8.72 32.32 9.44
CA GLN A 4 8.90 32.23 8.00
C GLN A 4 9.19 30.78 7.58
N ILE A 5 8.60 30.36 6.48
CA ILE A 5 8.66 29.00 5.96
C ILE A 5 8.95 29.07 4.47
N TYR A 6 9.96 28.33 4.03
CA TYR A 6 10.28 28.13 2.62
C TYR A 6 9.40 27.01 2.07
N GLN A 7 8.74 27.28 0.95
CA GLN A 7 8.05 26.26 0.16
C GLN A 7 8.86 25.94 -1.09
N TYR A 8 8.92 24.65 -1.44
CA TYR A 8 9.58 24.13 -2.62
C TYR A 8 8.59 23.29 -3.44
N GLN A 9 8.66 23.44 -4.76
CA GLN A 9 7.97 22.55 -5.69
C GLN A 9 8.90 21.40 -6.07
N ILE A 10 8.38 20.18 -5.98
CA ILE A 10 9.11 18.95 -6.24
C ILE A 10 8.53 18.29 -7.48
N ASP A 11 9.38 18.06 -8.47
CA ASP A 11 9.06 17.23 -9.62
C ASP A 11 9.91 15.98 -9.64
N VAL A 12 9.30 14.85 -10.02
CA VAL A 12 9.99 13.56 -10.04
C VAL A 12 9.79 12.88 -11.38
N GLU A 13 10.90 12.57 -12.02
CA GLU A 13 10.94 11.92 -13.32
C GLU A 13 11.86 10.69 -13.29
N VAL A 14 11.51 9.71 -14.12
CA VAL A 14 12.35 8.52 -14.32
C VAL A 14 12.71 8.41 -15.80
N LEU A 15 14.00 8.24 -16.04
CA LEU A 15 14.57 7.92 -17.33
C LEU A 15 14.82 6.41 -17.38
N ILE A 16 14.15 5.73 -18.30
CA ILE A 16 14.25 4.28 -18.51
C ILE A 16 14.93 4.02 -19.85
N LYS A 17 16.04 3.30 -19.83
CA LYS A 17 16.69 2.77 -21.04
C LYS A 17 16.06 1.42 -21.39
N LYS A 18 15.41 1.33 -22.55
CA LYS A 18 14.82 0.07 -23.06
C LYS A 18 15.40 -0.27 -24.43
N THR A 19 15.74 -1.54 -24.64
CA THR A 19 16.08 -2.05 -25.97
C THR A 19 14.82 -2.58 -26.63
N ILE A 20 14.40 -1.98 -27.74
CA ILE A 20 13.23 -2.42 -28.51
C ILE A 20 13.71 -2.70 -29.93
N LYS A 21 13.57 -3.96 -30.39
CA LYS A 21 14.00 -4.40 -31.73
C LYS A 21 15.47 -4.05 -32.04
N GLY A 22 16.37 -4.27 -31.08
CA GLY A 22 17.81 -4.01 -31.23
C GLY A 22 18.23 -2.53 -31.17
N LYS A 23 17.28 -1.58 -31.03
CA LYS A 23 17.58 -0.15 -30.85
C LYS A 23 17.36 0.27 -29.40
N SER A 24 18.34 0.93 -28.82
CA SER A 24 18.25 1.55 -27.49
C SER A 24 17.37 2.79 -27.57
N LYS A 25 16.24 2.79 -26.86
CA LYS A 25 15.34 3.93 -26.69
C LYS A 25 15.41 4.43 -25.24
N ILE A 26 15.52 5.74 -25.09
CA ILE A 26 15.46 6.42 -23.80
C ILE A 26 14.05 6.99 -23.64
N ILE A 27 13.39 6.65 -22.53
CA ILE A 27 12.05 7.15 -22.22
C ILE A 27 12.16 7.95 -20.92
N ARG A 28 11.86 9.25 -20.96
CA ARG A 28 11.71 10.11 -19.78
C ARG A 28 10.22 10.17 -19.43
N LYS A 29 9.87 9.88 -18.18
CA LYS A 29 8.48 9.85 -17.72
C LYS A 29 8.36 10.54 -16.36
N ARG A 30 7.44 11.50 -16.27
CA ARG A 30 6.99 12.09 -15.01
C ARG A 30 6.24 11.06 -14.16
N ILE A 31 6.59 10.96 -12.88
CA ILE A 31 5.96 10.05 -11.94
C ILE A 31 4.75 10.75 -11.32
N THR A 32 3.60 10.09 -11.36
CA THR A 32 2.35 10.58 -10.74
C THR A 32 1.92 9.74 -9.54
N ASN A 33 2.57 8.58 -9.32
CA ASN A 33 2.29 7.71 -8.20
C ASN A 33 2.93 8.28 -6.92
N ARG A 34 2.09 8.74 -5.98
CA ARG A 34 2.53 9.36 -4.71
C ARG A 34 3.47 8.49 -3.89
N ALA A 35 3.27 7.18 -3.85
CA ALA A 35 4.14 6.28 -3.09
C ALA A 35 5.56 6.23 -3.69
N LEU A 36 5.68 6.23 -5.02
CA LEU A 36 6.96 6.31 -5.71
C LEU A 36 7.61 7.69 -5.57
N ILE A 37 6.83 8.77 -5.71
CA ILE A 37 7.30 10.15 -5.50
C ILE A 37 7.91 10.27 -4.10
N ARG A 38 7.16 9.86 -3.06
CA ARG A 38 7.61 9.83 -1.67
C ARG A 38 8.90 9.06 -1.50
N GLN A 39 8.98 7.85 -2.03
CA GLN A 39 10.20 7.02 -1.95
C GLN A 39 11.40 7.72 -2.58
N TYR A 40 11.23 8.29 -3.78
CA TYR A 40 12.30 8.94 -4.53
C TYR A 40 12.72 10.27 -3.91
N PHE A 41 11.78 11.08 -3.42
CA PHE A 41 12.07 12.32 -2.71
C PHE A 41 12.93 12.06 -1.46
N TRP A 42 12.51 11.13 -0.60
CA TRP A 42 13.28 10.85 0.62
C TRP A 42 14.63 10.20 0.35
N LYS A 43 14.73 9.37 -0.69
CA LYS A 43 16.02 8.87 -1.18
C LYS A 43 16.94 10.04 -1.59
N CYS A 44 16.39 11.05 -2.27
CA CYS A 44 17.10 12.27 -2.66
C CYS A 44 17.61 13.05 -1.46
N VAL A 45 16.72 13.33 -0.49
CA VAL A 45 17.07 14.05 0.74
C VAL A 45 18.22 13.39 1.48
N ARG A 46 18.22 12.06 1.58
CA ARG A 46 19.32 11.32 2.22
C ARG A 46 20.61 11.36 1.42
N GLN A 47 20.55 11.16 0.10
CA GLN A 47 21.73 11.12 -0.75
C GLN A 47 22.42 12.49 -0.84
N TYR A 48 21.66 13.58 -0.80
CA TYR A 48 22.13 14.96 -0.89
C TYR A 48 21.91 15.73 0.43
N ARG A 49 22.20 15.07 1.55
CA ARG A 49 21.97 15.61 2.91
C ARG A 49 22.67 16.94 3.16
N ASP A 50 23.80 17.17 2.51
CA ASP A 50 24.55 18.42 2.55
C ASP A 50 23.75 19.62 2.03
N VAL A 51 22.84 19.38 1.07
CA VAL A 51 21.95 20.37 0.46
C VAL A 51 20.65 20.54 1.27
N PHE A 52 20.01 19.41 1.60
CA PHE A 52 18.67 19.38 2.20
C PHE A 52 18.66 19.54 3.74
N GLY A 53 19.78 19.26 4.40
CA GLY A 53 19.88 19.26 5.85
C GLY A 53 19.26 18.02 6.51
N SER A 54 18.70 18.19 7.71
CA SER A 54 18.08 17.09 8.45
C SER A 54 16.67 16.80 7.93
N HIS A 55 16.34 15.53 7.68
CA HIS A 55 14.99 15.13 7.23
C HIS A 55 13.91 15.49 8.26
N PHE A 56 14.25 15.58 9.55
CA PHE A 56 13.35 16.01 10.62
C PHE A 56 12.85 17.46 10.49
N GLN A 57 13.50 18.28 9.66
CA GLN A 57 13.11 19.67 9.40
C GLN A 57 12.30 19.86 8.12
N ILE A 58 11.97 18.76 7.43
CA ILE A 58 11.30 18.77 6.13
C ILE A 58 9.88 18.22 6.28
N VAL A 59 8.91 18.97 5.76
CA VAL A 59 7.53 18.50 5.56
C VAL A 59 7.29 18.29 4.07
N PHE A 60 6.75 17.13 3.66
CA PHE A 60 6.51 16.81 2.25
C PHE A 60 5.12 16.19 2.07
N ASP A 61 4.37 16.67 1.08
CA ASP A 61 2.96 16.27 0.84
C ASP A 61 2.79 14.96 0.04
N ASP A 62 3.90 14.25 -0.22
CA ASP A 62 3.99 13.05 -1.07
C ASP A 62 3.62 13.29 -2.54
N PHE A 63 3.61 14.55 -2.99
CA PHE A 63 3.21 14.90 -4.34
C PHE A 63 4.11 15.97 -4.96
N GLU A 64 3.97 17.23 -4.58
CA GLU A 64 4.65 18.35 -5.24
C GLU A 64 5.14 19.42 -4.28
N ASN A 65 4.71 19.46 -3.01
CA ASN A 65 5.08 20.52 -2.09
C ASN A 65 5.95 19.99 -0.95
N ALA A 66 7.14 20.56 -0.82
CA ALA A 66 7.98 20.44 0.36
C ALA A 66 8.09 21.77 1.10
N PHE A 67 8.27 21.70 2.41
CA PHE A 67 8.37 22.87 3.29
C PHE A 67 9.51 22.69 4.26
N THR A 68 10.25 23.77 4.50
CA THR A 68 11.31 23.81 5.51
C THR A 68 11.35 25.16 6.22
N ARG A 69 11.95 25.16 7.41
CA ARG A 69 12.26 26.41 8.13
C ARG A 69 13.53 27.06 7.62
N GLU A 70 14.51 26.25 7.23
CA GLU A 70 15.81 26.71 6.73
C GLU A 70 15.84 26.54 5.21
N ARG A 71 16.40 27.53 4.51
CA ARG A 71 16.56 27.49 3.06
C ARG A 71 17.52 26.37 2.68
N TRP A 72 17.15 25.53 1.73
CA TRP A 72 18.04 24.53 1.13
C TRP A 72 19.22 25.19 0.41
N LYS A 73 20.35 24.48 0.33
CA LYS A 73 21.61 25.03 -0.20
C LYS A 73 21.70 24.97 -1.74
N PHE A 74 20.70 25.51 -2.42
CA PHE A 74 20.72 25.82 -3.84
C PHE A 74 19.97 27.13 -4.09
N ARG A 75 19.98 27.63 -5.32
CA ARG A 75 19.24 28.84 -5.71
C ARG A 75 18.26 28.51 -6.82
N ASP A 76 17.04 28.99 -6.68
CA ASP A 76 15.94 28.93 -7.67
C ASP A 76 15.50 27.52 -8.03
N GLU A 77 16.37 26.69 -8.61
CA GLU A 77 16.07 25.32 -9.01
C GLU A 77 17.33 24.45 -9.00
N GLU A 78 17.22 23.22 -8.54
CA GLU A 78 18.28 22.22 -8.63
C GLU A 78 17.70 20.85 -9.03
N THR A 79 18.40 20.13 -9.91
CA THR A 79 17.98 18.79 -10.35
C THR A 79 18.97 17.74 -9.89
N PHE A 80 18.50 16.85 -9.02
CA PHE A 80 19.27 15.78 -8.41
C PHE A 80 19.11 14.47 -9.19
N LYS A 81 20.21 13.75 -9.39
CA LYS A 81 20.25 12.53 -10.20
C LYS A 81 20.64 11.32 -9.36
N MET A 82 19.80 10.29 -9.37
CA MET A 82 20.02 9.09 -8.57
C MET A 82 19.83 7.80 -9.38
N GLY A 83 20.41 6.71 -8.90
CA GLY A 83 20.14 5.37 -9.43
C GLY A 83 18.70 4.94 -9.14
N GLY A 84 18.02 4.36 -10.14
CA GLY A 84 16.67 3.83 -10.02
C GLY A 84 16.55 2.54 -9.22
N ASN A 85 15.37 1.91 -9.30
CA ASN A 85 15.16 0.60 -8.70
C ASN A 85 15.77 -0.52 -9.56
N THR A 86 15.91 -0.27 -10.87
CA THR A 86 16.59 -1.17 -11.80
C THR A 86 17.87 -0.54 -12.36
N ARG A 87 18.82 -1.37 -12.83
CA ARG A 87 20.08 -0.91 -13.43
C ARG A 87 19.90 0.02 -14.65
N ASN A 88 18.73 -0.01 -15.28
CA ASN A 88 18.42 0.76 -16.48
C ASN A 88 17.60 2.03 -16.19
N GLU A 89 17.33 2.30 -14.91
CA GLU A 89 16.57 3.45 -14.45
C GLU A 89 17.49 4.50 -13.84
N THR A 90 17.24 5.76 -14.20
CA THR A 90 17.80 6.92 -13.54
C THR A 90 16.66 7.81 -13.09
N ILE A 91 16.66 8.17 -11.81
CA ILE A 91 15.65 9.05 -11.22
C ILE A 91 16.22 10.47 -11.23
N TYR A 92 15.38 11.42 -11.61
CA TYR A 92 15.62 12.84 -11.49
C TYR A 92 14.59 13.42 -10.52
N VAL A 93 15.06 14.13 -9.50
CA VAL A 93 14.21 14.92 -8.60
C VAL A 93 14.61 16.37 -8.80
N THR A 94 13.68 17.18 -9.27
CA THR A 94 13.90 18.63 -9.43
C THR A 94 13.19 19.33 -8.27
N ALA A 95 13.94 20.17 -7.55
CA ALA A 95 13.40 21.00 -6.49
C ALA A 95 13.52 22.47 -6.92
N THR A 96 12.38 23.14 -7.03
CA THR A 96 12.29 24.56 -7.38
C THR A 96 11.88 25.35 -6.13
N GLU A 97 12.66 26.35 -5.75
CA GLU A 97 12.32 27.26 -4.66
C GLU A 97 11.08 28.06 -5.06
N GLY A 98 10.02 27.90 -4.27
CA GLY A 98 8.76 28.58 -4.47
C GLY A 98 8.66 29.81 -3.59
N LYS A 99 7.60 29.89 -2.78
CA LYS A 99 7.31 31.08 -1.97
C LYS A 99 7.92 30.98 -0.58
N LEU A 100 8.48 32.09 -0.10
CA LEU A 100 8.68 32.35 1.32
C LEU A 100 7.37 32.92 1.90
N PHE A 101 6.80 32.26 2.90
CA PHE A 101 5.53 32.69 3.50
C PHE A 101 5.58 32.64 5.02
N HIS A 102 4.70 33.41 5.67
CA HIS A 102 4.49 33.30 7.11
C HIS A 102 3.36 32.33 7.38
N PHE A 103 3.54 31.44 8.36
CA PHE A 103 2.47 30.54 8.76
C PHE A 103 1.30 31.31 9.36
N ASP A 104 0.20 31.38 8.62
CA ASP A 104 -1.02 32.09 8.97
C ASP A 104 -2.20 31.50 8.18
N ILE A 105 -3.04 30.74 8.87
CA ILE A 105 -4.22 30.08 8.27
C ILE A 105 -5.41 31.06 8.21
N ALA A 106 -5.36 32.17 8.95
CA ALA A 106 -6.38 33.21 8.93
C ALA A 106 -6.02 34.34 7.94
N SER A 107 -4.89 34.23 7.24
CA SER A 107 -4.43 35.25 6.29
C SER A 107 -5.50 35.61 5.26
N GLN A 108 -5.61 36.90 4.99
CA GLN A 108 -6.42 37.44 3.90
C GLN A 108 -5.79 37.15 2.53
N ASP A 109 -4.47 36.93 2.48
CA ASP A 109 -3.80 36.41 1.28
C ASP A 109 -4.16 34.93 1.10
N VAL A 110 -4.91 34.66 0.04
CA VAL A 110 -5.37 33.32 -0.35
C VAL A 110 -4.20 32.36 -0.53
N THR A 111 -3.05 32.82 -1.05
CA THR A 111 -1.88 31.96 -1.26
C THR A 111 -1.28 31.55 0.08
N GLN A 112 -1.02 32.52 0.96
CA GLN A 112 -0.44 32.27 2.27
C GLN A 112 -1.34 31.36 3.12
N ARG A 113 -2.65 31.62 3.10
CA ARG A 113 -3.65 30.77 3.75
C ARG A 113 -3.64 29.34 3.22
N SER A 114 -3.56 29.17 1.91
CA SER A 114 -3.54 27.85 1.27
C SER A 114 -2.28 27.06 1.63
N LEU A 115 -1.10 27.69 1.56
CA LEU A 115 0.18 27.07 1.93
C LEU A 115 0.22 26.71 3.42
N SER A 116 -0.24 27.61 4.29
CA SER A 116 -0.32 27.36 5.73
C SER A 116 -1.26 26.18 6.04
N THR A 117 -2.41 26.12 5.37
CA THR A 117 -3.36 25.02 5.52
C THR A 117 -2.77 23.69 5.04
N LEU A 118 -2.09 23.69 3.88
CA LEU A 118 -1.45 22.50 3.34
C LEU A 118 -0.35 21.97 4.27
N LEU A 119 0.54 22.85 4.73
CA LEU A 119 1.58 22.52 5.70
C LEU A 119 0.98 21.92 6.98
N ALA A 120 -0.02 22.59 7.54
CA ALA A 120 -0.64 22.18 8.80
C ALA A 120 -1.35 20.81 8.70
N ASN A 121 -1.97 20.51 7.56
CA ASN A 121 -2.59 19.21 7.32
C ASN A 121 -1.55 18.10 7.08
N THR A 122 -0.33 18.45 6.67
CA THR A 122 0.72 17.49 6.34
C THR A 122 1.60 17.17 7.55
N ILE A 123 1.93 18.18 8.37
CA ILE A 123 2.90 18.07 9.47
C ILE A 123 2.57 16.97 10.48
N PHE A 124 1.29 16.79 10.81
CA PHE A 124 0.84 15.74 11.73
C PHE A 124 1.20 14.33 11.24
N THR A 125 1.06 14.11 9.94
CA THR A 125 1.31 12.82 9.29
C THR A 125 2.77 12.64 8.86
N GLN A 126 3.59 13.68 9.02
CA GLN A 126 4.89 13.77 8.35
C GLN A 126 5.87 12.66 8.73
N ARG A 127 5.94 12.29 10.01
CA ARG A 127 6.83 11.21 10.44
C ARG A 127 6.47 9.87 9.78
N ALA A 128 5.18 9.56 9.69
CA ALA A 128 4.69 8.38 9.00
C ALA A 128 4.82 8.47 7.47
N ARG A 129 5.00 9.68 6.90
CA ARG A 129 5.31 9.87 5.46
C ARG A 129 6.77 9.69 5.13
N TYR A 130 7.66 9.67 6.12
CA TYR A 130 9.06 9.40 5.87
C TYR A 130 9.22 8.02 5.20
N ALA A 131 10.03 7.93 4.15
CA ALA A 131 10.35 6.66 3.51
C ALA A 131 11.79 6.28 3.87
N PRO A 132 12.02 5.58 4.99
CA PRO A 132 13.35 5.30 5.53
C PRO A 132 14.20 4.42 4.59
N ALA A 133 15.52 4.50 4.75
CA ALA A 133 16.47 3.59 4.13
C ALA A 133 16.54 2.23 4.85
N ASP A 134 17.21 1.27 4.21
CA ASP A 134 17.33 -0.12 4.69
C ASP A 134 18.18 -0.28 5.97
N ASP A 135 18.93 0.75 6.35
CA ASP A 135 19.74 0.83 7.57
C ASP A 135 19.06 1.64 8.70
N GLU A 136 17.99 2.37 8.42
CA GLU A 136 17.24 3.16 9.42
C GLU A 136 16.16 2.29 10.11
N ILE A 137 16.58 1.37 10.98
CA ILE A 137 15.72 0.35 11.61
C ILE A 137 14.59 1.00 12.42
N ASP A 138 14.91 1.94 13.31
CA ASP A 138 13.93 2.55 14.23
C ASP A 138 12.84 3.32 13.48
N GLU A 139 13.22 4.10 12.46
CA GLU A 139 12.25 4.85 11.65
C GLU A 139 11.43 3.92 10.76
N ARG A 140 12.02 2.83 10.25
CA ARG A 140 11.25 1.80 9.54
C ARG A 140 10.22 1.15 10.45
N GLU A 141 10.62 0.74 11.65
CA GLU A 141 9.70 0.13 12.61
C GLU A 141 8.56 1.08 12.98
N PHE A 142 8.84 2.38 13.08
CA PHE A 142 7.80 3.39 13.29
C PHE A 142 6.87 3.50 12.08
N VAL A 143 7.40 3.78 10.89
CA VAL A 143 6.61 4.04 9.66
C VAL A 143 5.76 2.82 9.29
N GLU A 144 6.27 1.62 9.46
CA GLU A 144 5.59 0.37 9.12
C GLU A 144 4.36 0.07 9.98
N LYS A 145 4.22 0.70 11.15
CA LYS A 145 3.03 0.59 12.02
C LYS A 145 1.84 1.40 11.50
N TRP A 146 2.09 2.37 10.61
CA TRP A 146 1.11 3.34 10.18
C TRP A 146 0.76 3.18 8.71
N LEU A 147 -0.53 3.08 8.40
CA LEU A 147 -1.04 3.28 7.06
C LEU A 147 -1.52 4.73 6.91
N LEU A 148 -1.09 5.37 5.83
CA LEU A 148 -1.48 6.73 5.49
C LEU A 148 -2.61 6.74 4.47
N CYS A 149 -3.69 7.45 4.78
CA CYS A 149 -4.73 7.77 3.80
C CYS A 149 -5.09 9.25 3.91
N ARG A 150 -4.69 10.04 2.90
CA ARG A 150 -4.89 11.50 2.87
C ARG A 150 -4.33 12.17 4.12
N SER A 151 -5.17 12.81 4.95
CA SER A 151 -4.82 13.50 6.19
C SER A 151 -5.05 12.63 7.45
N SER A 152 -5.27 11.33 7.26
CA SER A 152 -5.52 10.37 8.32
C SER A 152 -4.41 9.32 8.37
N ILE A 153 -4.11 8.88 9.59
CA ILE A 153 -3.17 7.80 9.88
C ILE A 153 -3.93 6.66 10.56
N TYR A 154 -3.66 5.43 10.17
CA TYR A 154 -4.31 4.24 10.72
C TYR A 154 -3.24 3.35 11.31
N PHE A 155 -3.46 2.91 12.56
CA PHE A 155 -2.61 1.93 13.18
C PHE A 155 -3.07 0.55 12.73
N ILE A 156 -2.29 -0.12 11.89
CA ILE A 156 -2.61 -1.47 11.42
C ILE A 156 -1.65 -2.44 12.09
N THR A 157 -2.15 -3.18 13.08
CA THR A 157 -1.36 -4.20 13.78
C THR A 157 -1.06 -5.37 12.85
N ARG A 158 0.21 -5.78 12.81
CA ARG A 158 0.63 -6.98 12.09
C ARG A 158 0.27 -8.25 12.86
N GLU A 159 0.19 -9.36 12.14
CA GLU A 159 -0.20 -10.70 12.61
C GLU A 159 0.49 -11.13 13.92
N GLN A 160 1.79 -10.86 14.08
CA GLN A 160 2.53 -11.19 15.32
C GLN A 160 2.06 -10.40 16.55
N GLN A 161 1.65 -9.15 16.36
CA GLN A 161 1.10 -8.31 17.44
C GLN A 161 -0.37 -8.67 17.72
N LEU A 162 -1.10 -9.10 16.70
CA LEU A 162 -2.47 -9.61 16.82
C LEU A 162 -2.55 -10.89 17.67
N LEU A 163 -1.56 -11.79 17.53
CA LEU A 163 -1.44 -12.99 18.37
C LEU A 163 -1.24 -12.65 19.85
N SER A 164 -0.60 -11.52 20.14
CA SER A 164 -0.27 -11.08 21.49
C SER A 164 -1.37 -10.18 22.09
N ASN A 165 -2.09 -9.42 21.26
CA ASN A 165 -3.10 -8.46 21.65
C ASN A 165 -4.27 -8.44 20.64
N PRO A 166 -5.16 -9.46 20.67
CA PRO A 166 -6.27 -9.57 19.72
C PRO A 166 -7.28 -8.42 19.83
N GLU A 167 -7.33 -7.71 20.97
CA GLU A 167 -8.16 -6.52 21.18
C GLU A 167 -7.75 -5.32 20.32
N LEU A 168 -6.50 -5.30 19.84
CA LEU A 168 -6.03 -4.27 18.89
C LEU A 168 -6.53 -4.52 17.47
N CYS A 169 -7.12 -5.70 17.21
CA CYS A 169 -7.73 -6.01 15.93
C CYS A 169 -9.09 -5.30 15.83
N GLY A 170 -9.25 -4.51 14.77
CA GLY A 170 -10.53 -3.92 14.42
C GLY A 170 -11.64 -4.96 14.24
N PRO A 171 -12.92 -4.62 14.52
CA PRO A 171 -14.02 -5.55 14.35
C PRO A 171 -14.17 -5.97 12.88
N VAL A 172 -14.50 -7.23 12.66
CA VAL A 172 -14.86 -7.75 11.32
C VAL A 172 -16.23 -7.20 10.95
N ILE A 173 -16.29 -6.45 9.86
CA ILE A 173 -17.53 -5.84 9.35
C ILE A 173 -18.16 -6.70 8.26
N ALA A 174 -17.31 -7.30 7.42
CA ALA A 174 -17.71 -8.24 6.38
C ALA A 174 -16.58 -9.28 6.17
N PRO A 175 -16.83 -10.39 5.45
CA PRO A 175 -15.78 -11.33 5.06
C PRO A 175 -14.57 -10.61 4.47
N GLY A 176 -13.39 -10.80 5.07
CA GLY A 176 -12.15 -10.16 4.64
C GLY A 176 -12.12 -8.63 4.78
N VAL A 177 -13.05 -8.01 5.53
CA VAL A 177 -13.10 -6.56 5.75
C VAL A 177 -13.17 -6.24 7.23
N ARG A 178 -12.21 -5.44 7.72
CA ARG A 178 -12.15 -4.96 9.11
C ARG A 178 -12.24 -3.45 9.18
N ALA A 179 -12.89 -2.95 10.22
CA ALA A 179 -12.86 -1.53 10.54
C ALA A 179 -11.62 -1.23 11.38
N TRP A 180 -10.73 -0.38 10.88
CA TRP A 180 -9.58 0.08 11.63
C TRP A 180 -9.78 1.50 12.13
N LEU A 181 -9.44 1.70 13.40
CA LEU A 181 -9.41 3.01 14.03
C LEU A 181 -8.16 3.75 13.58
N GLY A 182 -8.35 4.96 13.07
CA GLY A 182 -7.31 5.90 12.74
C GLY A 182 -7.51 7.22 13.47
N ALA A 183 -6.52 8.09 13.33
CA ALA A 183 -6.60 9.48 13.74
C ALA A 183 -6.56 10.37 12.51
N TYR A 184 -7.34 11.44 12.52
CA TYR A 184 -7.17 12.53 11.56
C TYR A 184 -6.79 13.80 12.31
N SER A 185 -6.08 14.67 11.60
CA SER A 185 -5.85 16.03 12.02
C SER A 185 -6.33 16.98 10.94
N SER A 186 -6.96 18.08 11.33
CA SER A 186 -7.19 19.21 10.44
C SER A 186 -7.05 20.50 11.23
N VAL A 187 -6.49 21.54 10.62
CA VAL A 187 -6.49 22.85 11.27
C VAL A 187 -7.69 23.66 10.82
N LYS A 188 -8.32 24.32 11.79
CA LYS A 188 -9.51 25.14 11.61
C LYS A 188 -9.26 26.53 12.18
N THR A 189 -9.82 27.53 11.51
CA THR A 189 -9.89 28.90 12.01
C THR A 189 -11.13 29.02 12.88
N LEU A 190 -10.97 29.57 14.08
CA LEU A 190 -12.05 29.88 15.01
C LEU A 190 -12.65 31.25 14.68
N GLU A 191 -13.81 31.57 15.27
CA GLU A 191 -14.49 32.87 15.07
C GLU A 191 -13.64 34.07 15.51
N ASN A 192 -12.78 33.88 16.51
CA ASN A 192 -11.84 34.89 16.98
C ASN A 192 -10.52 34.93 16.17
N SER A 193 -10.49 34.29 14.99
CA SER A 193 -9.30 34.14 14.13
C SER A 193 -8.12 33.37 14.76
N ASN A 194 -8.29 32.77 15.94
CA ASN A 194 -7.32 31.82 16.47
C ASN A 194 -7.42 30.47 15.75
N TYR A 195 -6.41 29.62 15.97
CA TYR A 195 -6.33 28.31 15.33
C TYR A 195 -6.71 27.22 16.32
N ALA A 196 -7.51 26.27 15.86
CA ALA A 196 -7.74 25.01 16.54
C ALA A 196 -7.24 23.86 15.68
N LEU A 197 -6.46 22.99 16.30
CA LEU A 197 -6.12 21.70 15.73
C LEU A 197 -7.25 20.74 16.08
N ALA A 198 -8.09 20.45 15.10
CA ALA A 198 -9.15 19.47 15.25
C ALA A 198 -8.53 18.07 15.07
N PHE A 199 -8.50 17.34 16.18
CA PHE A 199 -8.19 15.92 16.21
C PHE A 199 -9.45 15.13 16.40
N GLY A 200 -9.55 14.01 15.70
CA GLY A 200 -10.61 13.07 15.96
C GLY A 200 -10.22 11.66 15.53
N LEU A 201 -10.99 10.73 16.05
CA LEU A 201 -10.91 9.34 15.66
C LEU A 201 -11.74 9.15 14.39
N VAL A 202 -11.18 8.44 13.42
CA VAL A 202 -11.88 8.01 12.21
C VAL A 202 -11.87 6.49 12.14
N ASN A 203 -12.96 5.92 11.66
CA ASN A 203 -13.01 4.51 11.31
C ASN A 203 -13.04 4.38 9.80
N SER A 204 -12.19 3.52 9.24
CA SER A 204 -12.24 3.14 7.83
C SER A 204 -12.21 1.64 7.67
N LEU A 205 -12.80 1.16 6.58
CA LEU A 205 -12.85 -0.25 6.24
C LEU A 205 -11.63 -0.61 5.40
N PHE A 206 -10.92 -1.66 5.80
CA PHE A 206 -9.77 -2.19 5.08
C PHE A 206 -9.97 -3.66 4.78
N TYR A 207 -9.49 -4.09 3.62
CA TYR A 207 -9.38 -5.51 3.32
C TYR A 207 -8.30 -6.15 4.20
N GLU A 208 -8.59 -7.31 4.76
CA GLU A 208 -7.62 -8.14 5.45
C GLU A 208 -6.73 -8.81 4.39
N LEU A 209 -5.52 -8.29 4.24
CA LEU A 209 -4.62 -8.63 3.13
C LEU A 209 -4.05 -10.05 3.24
N ASP A 210 -3.99 -10.61 4.45
CA ASP A 210 -3.46 -11.94 4.74
C ASP A 210 -4.57 -12.93 5.17
N MET A 211 -5.76 -12.81 4.59
CA MET A 211 -6.80 -13.83 4.72
C MET A 211 -6.68 -14.85 3.58
N ASP A 212 -6.60 -16.14 3.91
CA ASP A 212 -6.67 -17.19 2.90
C ASP A 212 -8.07 -17.31 2.30
N LEU A 213 -8.16 -17.77 1.06
CA LEU A 213 -9.42 -17.85 0.32
C LEU A 213 -10.44 -18.82 0.95
N ILE A 214 -10.00 -19.82 1.73
CA ILE A 214 -10.88 -20.77 2.41
C ILE A 214 -11.54 -20.10 3.61
N THR A 215 -10.77 -19.37 4.41
CA THR A 215 -11.28 -18.54 5.51
C THR A 215 -12.21 -17.46 4.99
N PHE A 216 -11.90 -16.85 3.84
CA PHE A 216 -12.81 -15.92 3.19
C PHE A 216 -14.14 -16.60 2.81
N TYR A 217 -14.08 -17.76 2.18
CA TYR A 217 -15.26 -18.54 1.79
C TYR A 217 -16.12 -18.93 3.00
N TYR A 218 -15.51 -19.39 4.10
CA TYR A 218 -16.21 -19.65 5.35
C TYR A 218 -17.06 -18.45 5.79
N ASN A 219 -16.44 -17.27 5.81
CA ASN A 219 -17.09 -16.04 6.24
C ASN A 219 -18.28 -15.67 5.32
N VAL A 220 -18.14 -15.87 4.00
CA VAL A 220 -19.25 -15.69 3.04
C VAL A 220 -20.40 -16.65 3.37
N VAL A 221 -20.12 -17.95 3.53
CA VAL A 221 -21.15 -18.98 3.81
C VAL A 221 -21.87 -18.72 5.15
N LYS A 222 -21.13 -18.26 6.16
CA LYS A 222 -21.68 -17.87 7.46
C LYS A 222 -22.58 -16.64 7.34
N GLN A 223 -22.16 -15.62 6.60
CA GLN A 223 -22.93 -14.38 6.42
C GLN A 223 -24.27 -14.63 5.71
N VAL A 224 -24.30 -15.52 4.71
CA VAL A 224 -25.56 -15.92 4.04
C VAL A 224 -26.41 -16.90 4.85
N GLY A 225 -26.03 -17.18 6.11
CA GLY A 225 -26.77 -18.03 7.03
C GLY A 225 -26.74 -19.53 6.71
N LEU A 226 -25.87 -19.95 5.77
CA LEU A 226 -25.77 -21.33 5.30
C LEU A 226 -24.84 -22.20 6.16
N HIS A 227 -24.08 -21.59 7.07
CA HIS A 227 -23.30 -22.30 8.09
C HIS A 227 -23.43 -21.62 9.45
N ARG A 228 -23.74 -22.42 10.48
CA ARG A 228 -23.97 -21.96 11.87
C ARG A 228 -22.92 -22.45 12.87
N GLY A 229 -21.93 -23.23 12.40
CA GLY A 229 -20.82 -23.71 13.22
C GLY A 229 -19.70 -22.66 13.35
N ASP A 230 -18.66 -23.03 14.10
CA ASP A 230 -17.42 -22.26 14.20
C ASP A 230 -16.45 -22.59 13.04
N GLN A 231 -15.34 -21.86 12.96
CA GLN A 231 -14.37 -22.00 11.86
C GLN A 231 -13.67 -23.37 11.88
N GLN A 232 -13.36 -23.91 13.06
CA GLN A 232 -12.73 -25.23 13.18
C GLN A 232 -13.66 -26.33 12.67
N SER A 233 -14.94 -26.26 13.04
CA SER A 233 -15.97 -27.15 12.55
C SER A 233 -16.17 -27.04 11.04
N PHE A 234 -16.05 -25.83 10.47
CA PHE A 234 -16.12 -25.62 9.03
C PHE A 234 -14.93 -26.23 8.29
N GLU A 235 -13.71 -26.04 8.78
CA GLU A 235 -12.52 -26.68 8.19
C GLU A 235 -12.60 -28.20 8.29
N GLU A 236 -13.05 -28.75 9.42
CA GLU A 236 -13.27 -30.18 9.55
C GLU A 236 -14.34 -30.68 8.58
N VAL A 237 -15.42 -29.91 8.41
CA VAL A 237 -16.50 -30.20 7.48
C VAL A 237 -15.99 -30.15 6.02
N LEU A 238 -15.16 -29.18 5.66
CA LEU A 238 -14.46 -29.13 4.36
C LEU A 238 -13.50 -30.31 4.18
N LYS A 239 -12.73 -30.67 5.20
CA LYS A 239 -11.78 -31.80 5.16
C LYS A 239 -12.49 -33.15 5.04
N ARG A 240 -13.62 -33.32 5.73
CA ARG A 240 -14.40 -34.57 5.76
C ARG A 240 -15.35 -34.70 4.57
N SER A 241 -15.93 -33.59 4.10
CA SER A 241 -16.91 -33.61 3.03
C SER A 241 -16.26 -33.37 1.67
N LYS A 242 -16.01 -34.46 0.95
CA LYS A 242 -15.63 -34.43 -0.49
C LYS A 242 -16.73 -33.85 -1.41
N LYS A 243 -17.87 -33.42 -0.87
CA LYS A 243 -19.07 -32.96 -1.60
C LYS A 243 -19.42 -31.50 -1.36
N LEU A 244 -18.63 -30.73 -0.62
CA LEU A 244 -18.83 -29.29 -0.43
C LEU A 244 -18.39 -28.51 -1.67
N ALA A 245 -19.18 -28.62 -2.74
CA ALA A 245 -19.07 -27.73 -3.88
C ALA A 245 -19.89 -26.46 -3.63
N MET A 246 -19.35 -25.31 -4.04
CA MET A 246 -20.13 -24.07 -4.07
C MET A 246 -21.30 -24.20 -5.06
N ASN A 247 -22.49 -23.83 -4.62
CA ASN A 247 -23.62 -23.65 -5.52
C ASN A 247 -23.46 -22.37 -6.37
N SER A 248 -24.36 -22.15 -7.33
CA SER A 248 -24.28 -20.99 -8.23
C SER A 248 -24.39 -19.64 -7.52
N SER A 249 -25.18 -19.54 -6.44
CA SER A 249 -25.31 -18.32 -5.64
C SER A 249 -24.04 -18.03 -4.87
N GLN A 250 -23.49 -19.03 -4.18
CA GLN A 250 -22.24 -18.93 -3.42
C GLN A 250 -21.07 -18.51 -4.31
N ARG A 251 -20.98 -19.06 -5.54
CA ARG A 251 -19.96 -18.63 -6.50
C ARG A 251 -20.13 -17.18 -6.95
N LYS A 252 -21.37 -16.76 -7.27
CA LYS A 252 -21.64 -15.37 -7.66
C LYS A 252 -21.29 -14.39 -6.57
N ASP A 253 -21.64 -14.71 -5.32
CA ASP A 253 -21.31 -13.86 -4.17
C ASP A 253 -19.80 -13.85 -3.92
N LEU A 254 -19.12 -14.99 -3.99
CA LEU A 254 -17.66 -15.04 -3.86
C LEU A 254 -16.96 -14.22 -4.96
N GLN A 255 -17.40 -14.38 -6.21
CA GLN A 255 -16.90 -13.61 -7.35
C GLN A 255 -17.15 -12.11 -7.17
N SER A 256 -18.33 -11.68 -6.72
CA SER A 256 -18.64 -10.26 -6.56
C SER A 256 -17.76 -9.59 -5.51
N HIS A 257 -17.40 -10.31 -4.44
CA HIS A 257 -16.56 -9.76 -3.38
C HIS A 257 -15.05 -9.82 -3.69
N LEU A 258 -14.60 -10.83 -4.45
CA LEU A 258 -13.17 -10.97 -4.80
C LEU A 258 -12.78 -10.29 -6.11
N LYS A 259 -13.73 -9.86 -6.94
CA LYS A 259 -13.43 -9.22 -8.23
C LYS A 259 -12.50 -8.02 -8.06
N GLY A 260 -11.33 -8.09 -8.69
CA GLY A 260 -10.34 -7.01 -8.62
C GLY A 260 -9.45 -7.02 -7.36
N VAL A 261 -9.67 -7.96 -6.43
CA VAL A 261 -8.81 -8.16 -5.26
C VAL A 261 -7.48 -8.77 -5.71
N ARG A 262 -6.37 -8.27 -5.16
CA ARG A 262 -5.04 -8.85 -5.43
C ARG A 262 -4.87 -10.11 -4.60
N VAL A 263 -4.46 -11.18 -5.26
CA VAL A 263 -4.20 -12.47 -4.63
C VAL A 263 -2.74 -12.86 -4.81
N LYS A 264 -2.21 -13.58 -3.82
CA LYS A 264 -0.87 -14.14 -3.84
C LYS A 264 -0.97 -15.64 -3.63
N THR A 265 -0.15 -16.40 -4.34
CA THR A 265 0.12 -17.80 -4.05
C THR A 265 1.62 -18.06 -4.12
N ASN A 266 2.14 -18.87 -3.21
CA ASN A 266 3.50 -19.40 -3.23
C ASN A 266 3.60 -20.76 -3.94
N GLU A 267 2.47 -21.29 -4.42
CA GLU A 267 2.37 -22.65 -4.98
C GLU A 267 1.77 -22.65 -6.39
N ALA A 268 2.01 -21.61 -7.20
CA ALA A 268 1.58 -21.63 -8.60
C ALA A 268 2.45 -22.60 -9.41
N ILE A 269 1.82 -23.44 -10.22
CA ILE A 269 2.54 -24.32 -11.15
C ILE A 269 3.07 -23.49 -12.33
N LEU A 270 4.36 -23.63 -12.62
CA LEU A 270 5.00 -23.10 -13.82
C LEU A 270 5.74 -24.23 -14.54
N GLN A 271 5.52 -24.35 -15.84
CA GLN A 271 6.29 -25.26 -16.70
C GLN A 271 7.57 -24.55 -17.17
N ARG A 272 8.73 -25.19 -16.97
CA ARG A 272 10.04 -24.78 -17.49
C ARG A 272 10.75 -26.01 -18.05
N ASP A 273 11.13 -25.96 -19.33
CA ASP A 273 11.98 -26.96 -19.97
C ASP A 273 11.57 -28.42 -19.61
N ASP A 274 10.30 -28.75 -19.87
CA ASP A 274 9.65 -30.04 -19.58
C ASP A 274 9.51 -30.46 -18.12
N ARG A 275 9.71 -29.54 -17.17
CA ARG A 275 9.47 -29.77 -15.74
C ARG A 275 8.48 -28.77 -15.17
N PHE A 276 7.69 -29.22 -14.21
CA PHE A 276 6.90 -28.32 -13.39
C PHE A 276 7.68 -27.89 -12.16
N VAL A 277 7.51 -26.64 -11.77
CA VAL A 277 8.03 -26.07 -10.53
C VAL A 277 6.94 -25.25 -9.86
N LEU A 278 6.98 -25.17 -8.54
CA LEU A 278 6.16 -24.23 -7.78
C LEU A 278 6.86 -22.88 -7.73
N VAL A 279 6.11 -21.82 -8.02
CA VAL A 279 6.61 -20.45 -7.97
C VAL A 279 5.64 -19.55 -7.24
N GLU A 280 6.17 -18.47 -6.67
CA GLU A 280 5.35 -17.38 -6.18
C GLU A 280 4.74 -16.61 -7.37
N ARG A 281 3.42 -16.39 -7.32
CA ARG A 281 2.70 -15.53 -8.25
C ARG A 281 1.81 -14.56 -7.51
N HIS A 282 1.76 -13.35 -8.04
CA HIS A 282 0.87 -12.28 -7.63
C HIS A 282 -0.07 -12.02 -8.79
N GLY A 283 -1.36 -11.99 -8.52
CA GLY A 283 -2.40 -11.82 -9.52
C GLY A 283 -3.53 -10.93 -9.02
N VAL A 284 -4.48 -10.69 -9.90
CA VAL A 284 -5.78 -10.13 -9.55
C VAL A 284 -6.78 -11.26 -9.71
N PHE A 285 -7.62 -11.47 -8.71
CA PHE A 285 -8.68 -12.46 -8.78
C PHE A 285 -9.62 -12.12 -9.94
N GLU A 286 -9.83 -13.11 -10.82
CA GLU A 286 -10.64 -12.99 -12.01
C GLU A 286 -11.96 -13.75 -11.84
N ASP A 287 -11.89 -15.05 -11.57
CA ASP A 287 -13.07 -15.91 -11.51
C ASP A 287 -12.88 -17.17 -10.65
N VAL A 288 -14.00 -17.77 -10.25
CA VAL A 288 -14.11 -19.14 -9.73
C VAL A 288 -14.64 -20.04 -10.84
N LEU A 289 -13.86 -21.06 -11.18
CA LEU A 289 -14.18 -22.07 -12.17
C LEU A 289 -15.25 -23.04 -11.65
N ASN A 290 -15.95 -23.69 -12.57
CA ASN A 290 -17.07 -24.59 -12.25
C ASN A 290 -16.69 -26.08 -12.30
N TYR A 291 -15.40 -26.39 -12.39
CA TYR A 291 -14.87 -27.74 -12.48
C TYR A 291 -13.83 -27.97 -11.40
N SER A 292 -13.57 -29.24 -11.07
CA SER A 292 -12.59 -29.56 -10.04
C SER A 292 -11.18 -29.29 -10.54
N PRO A 293 -10.30 -28.68 -9.74
CA PRO A 293 -8.87 -28.63 -10.06
C PRO A 293 -8.26 -30.03 -10.25
N SER A 294 -8.85 -31.07 -9.66
CA SER A 294 -8.41 -32.46 -9.88
C SER A 294 -8.70 -32.98 -11.30
N THR A 295 -9.58 -32.29 -12.04
CA THR A 295 -9.93 -32.61 -13.43
C THR A 295 -9.26 -31.70 -14.45
N TYR A 296 -8.52 -30.68 -13.99
CA TYR A 296 -7.81 -29.77 -14.89
C TYR A 296 -6.58 -30.45 -15.49
N GLN A 297 -6.53 -30.54 -16.82
CA GLN A 297 -5.39 -31.07 -17.56
C GLN A 297 -4.38 -29.95 -17.85
N MET A 298 -3.13 -30.23 -17.50
CA MET A 298 -1.98 -29.39 -17.81
C MET A 298 -1.56 -29.58 -19.28
N PRO A 299 -0.75 -28.68 -19.86
CA PRO A 299 -0.32 -28.79 -21.26
C PRO A 299 0.40 -30.10 -21.64
N ASP A 300 0.99 -30.79 -20.66
CA ASP A 300 1.66 -32.09 -20.85
C ASP A 300 0.69 -33.29 -20.72
N GLY A 301 -0.61 -33.04 -20.60
CA GLY A 301 -1.66 -34.05 -20.47
C GLY A 301 -1.86 -34.59 -19.04
N LYS A 302 -1.01 -34.22 -18.08
CA LYS A 302 -1.18 -34.64 -16.67
C LYS A 302 -2.27 -33.83 -15.99
N LEU A 303 -2.88 -34.42 -14.98
CA LEU A 303 -3.83 -33.68 -14.13
C LEU A 303 -3.06 -32.76 -13.17
N MET A 304 -3.63 -31.59 -12.88
CA MET A 304 -3.04 -30.63 -11.93
C MET A 304 -2.74 -31.27 -10.57
N VAL A 305 -3.62 -32.16 -10.09
CA VAL A 305 -3.44 -32.91 -8.83
C VAL A 305 -2.22 -33.83 -8.87
N GLU A 306 -1.96 -34.46 -10.02
CA GLU A 306 -0.78 -35.30 -10.21
C GLU A 306 0.48 -34.43 -10.17
N VAL A 307 0.46 -33.27 -10.82
CA VAL A 307 1.58 -32.34 -10.82
C VAL A 307 1.90 -31.85 -9.40
N TYR A 308 0.90 -31.44 -8.61
CA TYR A 308 1.13 -31.09 -7.21
C TYR A 308 1.71 -32.24 -6.40
N HIS A 309 1.18 -33.46 -6.58
CA HIS A 309 1.68 -34.65 -5.88
C HIS A 309 3.15 -34.93 -6.21
N HIS A 310 3.55 -34.84 -7.48
CA HIS A 310 4.94 -34.99 -7.90
C HIS A 310 5.86 -33.90 -7.33
N LEU A 311 5.32 -32.73 -7.01
CA LEU A 311 6.03 -31.63 -6.37
C LEU A 311 6.00 -31.70 -4.83
N GLY A 312 5.57 -32.83 -4.25
CA GLY A 312 5.53 -33.04 -2.81
C GLY A 312 4.47 -32.19 -2.10
N ARG A 313 3.40 -31.83 -2.82
CA ARG A 313 2.26 -31.09 -2.29
C ARG A 313 0.98 -31.89 -2.44
N ARG A 314 0.12 -31.79 -1.43
CA ARG A 314 -1.22 -32.34 -1.49
C ARG A 314 -2.18 -31.22 -1.81
N LEU A 315 -2.82 -31.29 -2.96
CA LEU A 315 -3.91 -30.38 -3.29
C LEU A 315 -5.04 -30.60 -2.28
N GLN A 316 -5.30 -29.61 -1.42
CA GLN A 316 -6.43 -29.67 -0.52
C GLN A 316 -7.71 -29.53 -1.36
N GLN A 317 -8.50 -30.60 -1.40
CA GLN A 317 -9.76 -30.68 -2.17
C GLN A 317 -10.83 -29.66 -1.72
N ALA A 318 -10.59 -28.95 -0.60
CA ALA A 318 -11.45 -27.89 -0.11
C ALA A 318 -11.48 -26.65 -1.01
N LEU A 319 -10.49 -26.50 -1.90
CA LEU A 319 -10.52 -25.52 -2.98
C LEU A 319 -11.00 -26.22 -4.26
N LEU A 320 -12.30 -26.46 -4.31
CA LEU A 320 -13.04 -26.46 -5.58
C LEU A 320 -13.09 -25.00 -6.06
N LEU A 321 -11.95 -24.53 -6.57
CA LEU A 321 -11.80 -23.22 -7.23
C LEU A 321 -12.06 -23.34 -8.72
#